data_AF-A0A167TT14-F1
#
_entry.id   AF-A0A167TT14-F1
#
_cell.length_a   1.000
_cell.length_b   1.000
_cell.length_c   1.000
_cell.angle_alpha   90.00
_cell.angle_beta   90.00
_cell.angle_gamma   90.00
#
_symmetry.space_group_name_H-M   'P 1'
#
loop_
_entity.id
_entity.type
_entity.pdbx_description
1 polymer ?
#
loop_
_entity_poly.entity_id
_entity_poly.type
_entity_poly.pdbx_seq_one_letter_code
_entity_poly.pdbx_strand_id
1 'polypeptide(L)'
;MTNVLFLLVAVLIGVGIIYWLKSLWKAAVVSFCLTILVVPLLLQQQIQTAIKQWKNLSFVKEETELRRVVSSFVEGEIKPFVLLDVPLIQQMPELPRGCEVTSLAMLLQDAGVQVDKTTLAKQIKKDPTPFQRRNGKVYFGNPHNGFVGDMFSLETPGLGVYHEPIEELAKQYLPNRIVNLTGRDFTELQKYLSQGAPVLVITNSTFRELPESAFREWDTPNGTIKITYYEHSVVITGYDQDYIYFNDPLSGQKNKKAPKDDFLAAWVQMGKQAITYQPK
;
A
#
# COMPACT_ATOMS: atom_id res chain seq x y z
N MET A 1 87.47 41.64 48.76
CA MET A 1 86.39 42.27 47.97
C MET A 1 85.59 41.28 47.12
N THR A 2 86.11 40.09 46.79
CA THR A 2 85.44 39.10 45.89
C THR A 2 84.26 38.34 46.50
N ASN A 3 84.25 38.05 47.81
CA ASN A 3 83.17 37.29 48.45
C ASN A 3 81.87 38.09 48.66
N VAL A 4 81.93 39.42 48.69
CA VAL A 4 80.75 40.27 48.93
C VAL A 4 79.92 40.44 47.64
N LEU A 5 80.58 40.50 46.49
CA LEU A 5 79.92 40.65 45.19
C LEU A 5 79.17 39.38 44.76
N PHE A 6 79.74 38.19 44.99
CA PHE A 6 79.05 36.92 44.76
C PHE A 6 77.83 36.74 45.67
N LEU A 7 77.91 37.19 46.92
CA LEU A 7 76.78 37.13 47.86
C LEU A 7 75.63 38.03 47.41
N LEU A 8 75.93 39.24 46.94
CA LEU A 8 74.93 40.19 46.44
C LEU A 8 74.24 39.68 45.17
N VAL A 9 74.98 39.09 44.23
CA VAL A 9 74.40 38.52 43.00
C VAL A 9 73.53 37.30 43.33
N ALA A 10 73.95 36.42 44.24
CA ALA A 10 73.14 35.27 44.68
C ALA A 10 71.85 35.69 45.40
N VAL A 11 71.91 36.75 46.23
CA VAL A 11 70.72 37.32 46.89
C VAL A 11 69.77 37.94 45.87
N LEU A 12 70.26 38.68 44.88
CA LEU A 12 69.41 39.28 43.84
C LEU A 12 68.73 38.23 42.94
N ILE A 13 69.44 37.15 42.56
CA ILE A 13 68.86 36.03 41.82
C ILE A 13 67.83 35.29 42.69
N GLY A 14 68.13 35.04 43.97
CA GLY A 14 67.19 34.42 44.91
C GLY A 14 65.92 35.25 45.09
N VAL A 15 66.03 36.57 45.23
CA VAL A 15 64.89 37.50 45.31
C VAL A 15 64.09 37.50 44.00
N GLY A 16 64.76 37.48 42.85
CA GLY A 16 64.12 37.36 41.53
C GLY A 16 63.31 36.08 41.36
N ILE A 17 63.88 34.92 41.76
CA ILE A 17 63.22 33.61 41.71
C ILE A 17 62.02 33.58 42.67
N ILE A 18 62.15 34.11 43.89
CA ILE A 18 61.05 34.20 44.87
C ILE A 18 59.91 35.09 44.35
N TYR A 19 60.23 36.22 43.72
CA TYR A 19 59.23 37.11 43.15
C TYR A 19 58.51 36.47 41.95
N TRP A 20 59.25 35.77 41.10
CA TRP A 20 58.71 35.03 39.95
C TRP A 20 57.83 33.85 40.37
N LEU A 21 58.23 33.08 41.39
CA LEU A 21 57.41 32.01 42.00
C LEU A 21 56.12 32.55 42.66
N LYS A 22 56.18 33.71 43.33
CA LYS A 22 54.99 34.39 43.86
C LYS A 22 54.04 34.88 42.76
N SER A 23 54.57 35.25 41.59
CA SER A 23 53.77 35.63 40.41
C SER A 23 53.06 34.43 39.78
N LEU A 24 53.77 33.30 39.64
CA LEU A 24 53.20 32.04 39.14
C LEU A 24 52.08 31.51 40.01
N TRP A 25 52.20 31.61 41.34
CA TRP A 25 51.14 31.17 42.25
C TRP A 25 49.87 32.01 42.11
N LYS A 26 50.01 33.34 41.91
CA LYS A 26 48.86 34.22 41.63
C LYS A 26 48.17 33.86 40.31
N ALA A 27 48.94 33.59 39.26
CA ALA A 27 48.40 33.15 37.97
C ALA A 27 47.70 31.79 38.07
N ALA A 28 48.26 30.84 38.83
CA ALA A 28 47.66 29.53 39.07
C ALA A 28 46.35 29.63 39.85
N VAL A 29 46.28 30.48 40.89
CA VAL A 29 45.06 30.73 41.67
C VAL A 29 43.98 31.38 40.81
N VAL A 30 44.33 32.39 40.00
CA VAL A 30 43.37 33.03 39.08
C VAL A 30 42.87 32.05 38.03
N SER A 31 43.75 31.24 37.45
CA SER A 31 43.38 30.19 36.48
C SER A 31 42.45 29.14 37.11
N PHE A 32 42.76 28.68 38.33
CA PHE A 32 41.92 27.75 39.09
C PHE A 32 40.54 28.35 39.45
N CYS A 33 40.49 29.63 39.83
CA CYS A 33 39.22 30.32 40.08
C CYS A 33 38.41 30.50 38.78
N LEU A 34 39.08 30.77 37.65
CA LEU A 34 38.41 30.86 36.34
C LEU A 34 37.86 29.51 35.89
N THR A 35 38.60 28.41 36.08
CA THR A 35 38.11 27.06 35.73
C THR A 35 36.94 26.65 36.62
N ILE A 36 36.95 26.98 37.91
CA ILE A 36 35.82 26.77 38.82
C ILE A 36 34.56 27.52 38.39
N LEU A 37 34.69 28.67 37.73
CA LEU A 37 33.53 29.45 37.25
C LEU A 37 33.06 29.03 35.85
N VAL A 38 33.99 28.75 34.94
CA VAL A 38 33.68 28.47 33.53
C VAL A 38 33.18 27.04 33.33
N VAL A 39 33.75 26.06 34.04
CA VAL A 39 33.38 24.63 33.86
C VAL A 39 31.91 24.37 34.26
N PRO A 40 31.39 24.85 35.40
CA PRO A 40 29.98 24.67 35.74
C PRO A 40 29.03 25.38 34.77
N LEU A 41 29.44 26.53 34.23
CA LEU A 41 28.63 27.28 33.27
C LEU A 41 28.48 26.52 31.94
N LEU A 42 29.58 25.93 31.45
CA LEU A 42 29.57 25.09 30.25
C LEU A 42 28.75 23.80 30.46
N LEU A 43 28.87 23.17 31.63
CA LEU A 43 28.05 22.00 32.02
C LEU A 43 26.57 22.37 32.11
N GLN A 44 26.23 23.52 32.70
CA GLN A 44 24.86 24.00 32.78
C GLN A 44 24.28 24.25 31.39
N GLN A 45 25.06 24.81 30.47
CA GLN A 45 24.63 25.03 29.08
C GLN A 45 24.38 23.72 28.34
N GLN A 46 25.26 22.72 28.49
CA GLN A 46 25.06 21.37 27.93
C GLN A 46 23.85 20.65 28.53
N ILE A 47 23.58 20.84 29.82
CA ILE A 47 22.38 20.30 30.47
C ILE A 47 21.12 20.96 29.91
N GLN A 48 21.11 22.28 29.72
CA GLN A 48 19.95 22.98 29.15
C GLN A 48 19.66 22.57 27.70
N THR A 49 20.70 22.38 26.88
CA THR A 49 20.51 21.90 25.50
C THR A 49 20.00 20.46 25.47
N ALA A 50 20.54 19.58 26.33
CA ALA A 50 20.05 18.20 26.46
C ALA A 50 18.58 18.16 26.94
N ILE A 51 18.21 18.98 27.92
CA ILE A 51 16.81 19.10 28.38
C ILE A 51 15.90 19.59 27.26
N LYS A 52 16.32 20.59 26.48
CA LYS A 52 15.55 21.12 25.35
C LYS A 52 15.37 20.07 24.26
N GLN A 53 16.42 19.32 23.92
CA GLN A 53 16.35 18.21 22.97
C GLN A 53 15.42 17.10 23.46
N TRP A 54 15.50 16.72 24.73
CA TRP A 54 14.62 15.71 25.32
C TRP A 54 13.16 16.14 25.35
N LYS A 55 12.87 17.41 25.69
CA LYS A 55 11.52 17.99 25.62
C LYS A 55 10.98 18.01 24.19
N ASN A 56 11.79 18.40 23.21
CA ASN A 56 11.38 18.35 21.81
C ASN A 56 11.13 16.92 21.33
N LEU A 57 11.99 15.97 21.71
CA LEU A 57 11.84 14.57 21.31
C LEU A 57 10.59 13.94 21.93
N SER A 58 10.32 14.20 23.21
CA SER A 58 9.11 13.74 23.89
C SER A 58 7.86 14.36 23.29
N PHE A 59 7.86 15.67 23.01
CA PHE A 59 6.75 16.35 22.33
C PHE A 59 6.49 15.79 20.92
N VAL A 60 7.53 15.60 20.10
CA VAL A 60 7.40 15.00 18.76
C VAL A 60 6.87 13.58 18.84
N LYS A 61 7.32 12.79 19.83
CA LYS A 61 6.84 11.43 20.06
C LYS A 61 5.36 11.43 20.45
N GLU A 62 4.96 12.31 21.35
CA GLU A 62 3.57 12.46 21.80
C GLU A 62 2.66 12.94 20.66
N GLU A 63 3.09 13.91 19.83
CA GLU A 63 2.36 14.34 18.64
C GLU A 63 2.21 13.20 17.62
N THR A 64 3.24 12.38 17.43
CA THR A 64 3.22 11.24 16.51
C THR A 64 2.27 10.15 16.99
N GLU A 65 2.29 9.82 18.28
CA GLU A 65 1.35 8.87 18.89
C GLU A 65 -0.09 9.41 18.84
N LEU A 66 -0.29 10.69 19.15
CA LEU A 66 -1.61 11.32 19.07
C LEU A 66 -2.14 11.33 17.63
N ARG A 67 -1.31 11.67 16.63
CA ARG A 67 -1.67 11.59 15.21
C ARG A 67 -1.99 10.15 14.79
N ARG A 68 -1.26 9.16 15.29
CA ARG A 68 -1.53 7.74 15.02
C ARG A 68 -2.88 7.31 15.58
N VAL A 69 -3.15 7.68 16.83
CA VAL A 69 -4.41 7.38 17.52
C VAL A 69 -5.57 8.09 16.81
N VAL A 70 -5.45 9.39 16.56
CA VAL A 70 -6.44 10.18 15.81
C VAL A 70 -6.63 9.62 14.40
N SER A 71 -5.57 9.25 13.67
CA SER A 71 -5.67 8.61 12.35
C SER A 71 -6.38 7.26 12.41
N SER A 72 -6.23 6.49 13.50
CA SER A 72 -6.97 5.22 13.68
C SER A 72 -8.45 5.44 13.99
N PHE A 73 -8.81 6.58 14.58
CA PHE A 73 -10.21 7.01 14.76
C PHE A 73 -10.79 7.70 13.51
N VAL A 74 -9.93 8.23 12.63
CA VAL A 74 -10.27 8.91 11.37
C VAL A 74 -10.21 7.95 10.17
N GLU A 75 -9.78 6.69 10.35
CA GLU A 75 -10.00 5.62 9.39
C GLU A 75 -11.52 5.49 9.17
N GLY A 76 -11.98 5.97 8.01
CA GLY A 76 -13.38 6.30 7.75
C GLY A 76 -14.35 5.26 8.26
N GLU A 77 -15.31 5.73 9.06
CA GLU A 77 -16.37 4.92 9.65
C GLU A 77 -16.98 4.00 8.58
N ILE A 78 -16.88 2.69 8.81
CA ILE A 78 -17.50 1.68 7.96
C ILE A 78 -19.01 1.88 8.07
N LYS A 79 -19.62 2.36 6.98
CA LYS A 79 -21.06 2.63 6.94
C LYS A 79 -21.82 1.31 7.03
N PRO A 80 -22.98 1.25 7.71
CA PRO A 80 -23.80 0.03 7.76
C PRO A 80 -24.48 -0.27 6.42
N PHE A 81 -24.63 0.74 5.56
CA PHE A 81 -25.21 0.66 4.23
C PHE A 81 -24.41 1.52 3.25
N VAL A 82 -24.11 0.96 2.08
CA VAL A 82 -23.49 1.67 0.96
C VAL A 82 -24.20 1.24 -0.32
N LEU A 83 -24.54 2.22 -1.17
CA LEU A 83 -24.97 1.97 -2.54
C LEU A 83 -24.48 3.13 -3.42
N LEU A 84 -23.47 2.86 -4.24
CA LEU A 84 -22.80 3.82 -5.11
C LEU A 84 -23.48 3.88 -6.48
N ASP A 85 -23.39 5.04 -7.13
CA ASP A 85 -23.93 5.28 -8.47
C ASP A 85 -22.86 5.12 -9.57
N VAL A 86 -22.25 3.94 -9.63
CA VAL A 86 -21.16 3.64 -10.59
C VAL A 86 -21.74 3.50 -12.01
N PRO A 87 -21.07 4.02 -13.07
CA PRO A 87 -21.48 3.79 -14.44
C PRO A 87 -21.56 2.29 -14.75
N LEU A 88 -22.62 1.88 -15.45
CA LEU A 88 -22.79 0.51 -15.93
C LEU A 88 -22.32 0.44 -17.39
N ILE A 89 -21.47 -0.54 -17.68
CA ILE A 89 -21.03 -0.86 -19.04
C ILE A 89 -21.27 -2.35 -19.26
N GLN A 90 -21.97 -2.71 -20.33
CA GLN A 90 -22.13 -4.11 -20.73
C GLN A 90 -20.91 -4.57 -21.52
N GLN A 91 -20.48 -5.83 -21.39
CA GLN A 91 -19.37 -6.37 -22.17
C GLN A 91 -19.79 -6.71 -23.62
N MET A 92 -21.04 -7.13 -23.79
CA MET A 92 -21.61 -7.51 -25.08
C MET A 92 -22.04 -6.31 -25.92
N PRO A 93 -22.07 -6.45 -27.26
CA PRO A 93 -21.68 -7.63 -28.04
C PRO A 93 -20.16 -7.78 -28.28
N GLU A 94 -19.36 -6.76 -28.01
CA GLU A 94 -17.98 -6.65 -28.50
C GLU A 94 -17.01 -7.60 -27.80
N LEU A 95 -17.24 -7.91 -26.52
CA LEU A 95 -16.31 -8.68 -25.70
C LEU A 95 -17.00 -9.85 -24.99
N PRO A 96 -17.22 -10.99 -25.67
CA PRO A 96 -17.84 -12.17 -25.07
C PRO A 96 -17.13 -12.71 -23.82
N ARG A 97 -15.82 -12.49 -23.67
CA ARG A 97 -15.08 -12.78 -22.43
C ARG A 97 -14.38 -11.55 -21.86
N GLY A 98 -15.03 -10.38 -21.92
CA GLY A 98 -14.44 -9.11 -21.48
C GLY A 98 -14.90 -8.63 -20.11
N CYS A 99 -15.33 -9.51 -19.21
CA CYS A 99 -15.94 -9.09 -17.94
C CYS A 99 -14.99 -8.25 -17.08
N GLU A 100 -13.70 -8.56 -17.08
CA GLU A 100 -12.64 -7.93 -16.29
C GLU A 100 -12.28 -6.55 -16.84
N VAL A 101 -12.03 -6.45 -18.15
CA VAL A 101 -11.73 -5.15 -18.78
C VAL A 101 -12.95 -4.23 -18.82
N THR A 102 -14.16 -4.79 -18.88
CA THR A 102 -15.40 -4.00 -18.78
C THR A 102 -15.63 -3.53 -17.36
N SER A 103 -15.36 -4.37 -16.35
CA SER A 103 -15.37 -3.98 -14.94
C SER A 103 -14.31 -2.91 -14.65
N LEU A 104 -13.13 -3.04 -15.24
CA LEU A 104 -12.06 -2.05 -15.13
C LEU A 104 -12.48 -0.71 -15.77
N ALA A 105 -13.15 -0.74 -16.92
CA ALA A 105 -13.70 0.48 -17.52
C ALA A 105 -14.69 1.18 -16.57
N MET A 106 -15.60 0.43 -15.92
CA MET A 106 -16.53 1.00 -14.94
C MET A 106 -15.79 1.62 -13.75
N LEU A 107 -14.78 0.92 -13.20
CA LEU A 107 -13.96 1.41 -12.09
C LEU A 107 -13.18 2.69 -12.46
N LEU A 108 -12.59 2.73 -13.65
CA LEU A 108 -11.82 3.88 -14.14
C LEU A 108 -12.72 5.08 -14.44
N GLN A 109 -13.90 4.86 -15.02
CA GLN A 109 -14.87 5.94 -15.29
C GLN A 109 -15.40 6.55 -14.00
N ASP A 110 -15.68 5.75 -12.97
CA ASP A 110 -16.04 6.24 -11.63
C ASP A 110 -14.95 7.14 -11.02
N ALA A 111 -13.68 6.77 -11.23
CA ALA A 111 -12.53 7.56 -10.82
C ALA A 111 -12.29 8.85 -11.66
N GLY A 112 -13.11 9.08 -12.68
CA GLY A 112 -13.04 10.24 -13.58
C GLY A 112 -12.19 10.05 -14.84
N VAL A 113 -11.76 8.82 -15.15
CA VAL A 113 -10.97 8.50 -16.36
C VAL A 113 -11.90 8.06 -17.49
N GLN A 114 -11.87 8.79 -18.60
CA GLN A 114 -12.66 8.47 -19.79
C GLN A 114 -11.93 7.44 -20.66
N VAL A 115 -12.28 6.17 -20.48
CA VAL A 115 -11.78 5.04 -21.30
C VAL A 115 -12.88 4.00 -21.51
N ASP A 116 -12.88 3.37 -22.68
CA ASP A 116 -13.84 2.33 -23.03
C ASP A 116 -13.25 0.90 -22.91
N LYS A 117 -14.15 -0.08 -22.75
CA LYS A 117 -13.83 -1.50 -22.60
C LYS A 117 -13.00 -2.07 -23.76
N THR A 118 -13.21 -1.62 -25.00
CA THR A 118 -12.52 -2.17 -26.18
C THR A 118 -11.10 -1.65 -26.30
N THR A 119 -10.86 -0.42 -25.83
CA THR A 119 -9.51 0.12 -25.65
C THR A 119 -8.74 -0.69 -24.61
N LEU A 120 -9.35 -0.94 -23.44
CA LEU A 120 -8.71 -1.76 -22.40
C LEU A 120 -8.48 -3.21 -22.85
N ALA A 121 -9.42 -3.79 -23.60
CA ALA A 121 -9.28 -5.14 -24.20
C ALA A 121 -8.07 -5.28 -25.13
N LYS A 122 -7.69 -4.20 -25.83
CA LYS A 122 -6.51 -4.18 -26.71
C LYS A 122 -5.21 -3.99 -25.93
N GLN A 123 -5.26 -3.34 -24.77
CA GLN A 123 -4.10 -2.97 -23.98
C GLN A 123 -3.76 -3.95 -22.87
N ILE A 124 -4.74 -4.70 -22.37
CA ILE A 124 -4.50 -5.71 -21.33
C ILE A 124 -3.45 -6.71 -21.82
N LYS A 125 -2.46 -6.97 -20.97
CA LYS A 125 -1.43 -7.97 -21.23
C LYS A 125 -2.08 -9.32 -21.47
N LYS A 126 -1.60 -10.04 -22.49
CA LYS A 126 -2.09 -11.38 -22.85
C LYS A 126 -1.05 -12.43 -22.47
N ASP A 127 -1.50 -13.59 -22.00
CA ASP A 127 -0.64 -14.76 -21.91
C ASP A 127 -0.49 -15.36 -23.32
N PRO A 128 0.75 -15.53 -23.83
CA PRO A 128 0.98 -15.97 -25.21
C PRO A 128 0.85 -17.49 -25.39
N THR A 129 0.60 -18.25 -24.32
CA THR A 129 0.61 -19.72 -24.37
C THR A 129 -0.54 -20.23 -25.23
N PRO A 130 -0.29 -21.03 -26.28
CA PRO A 130 -1.35 -21.57 -27.12
C PRO A 130 -2.13 -22.68 -26.40
N PHE A 131 -3.42 -22.78 -26.70
CA PHE A 131 -4.26 -23.88 -26.21
C PHE A 131 -3.84 -25.21 -26.84
N GLN A 132 -3.53 -26.20 -26.01
CA GLN A 132 -3.19 -27.55 -26.45
C GLN A 132 -3.87 -28.59 -25.54
N ARG A 133 -4.11 -29.79 -26.08
CA ARG A 133 -4.46 -30.97 -25.30
C ARG A 133 -3.31 -31.97 -25.38
N ARG A 134 -2.73 -32.34 -24.23
CA ARG A 134 -1.61 -33.28 -24.11
C ARG A 134 -2.02 -34.40 -23.16
N ASN A 135 -2.01 -35.65 -23.63
CA ASN A 135 -2.36 -36.83 -22.81
C ASN A 135 -3.67 -36.69 -22.02
N GLY A 136 -4.69 -36.08 -22.63
CA GLY A 136 -5.99 -35.84 -21.99
C GLY A 136 -6.06 -34.63 -21.04
N LYS A 137 -4.94 -33.94 -20.78
CA LYS A 137 -4.88 -32.71 -19.97
C LYS A 137 -4.78 -31.47 -20.86
N VAL A 138 -5.38 -30.37 -20.41
CA VAL A 138 -5.28 -29.07 -21.08
C VAL A 138 -3.94 -28.43 -20.71
N TYR A 139 -3.21 -27.95 -21.71
CA TYR A 139 -2.06 -27.07 -21.54
C TYR A 139 -2.42 -25.70 -22.12
N PHE A 140 -2.44 -24.65 -21.31
CA PHE A 140 -2.81 -23.30 -21.75
C PHE A 140 -2.16 -22.21 -20.89
N GLY A 141 -2.55 -20.96 -21.11
CA GLY A 141 -2.01 -19.80 -20.39
C GLY A 141 -2.45 -19.74 -18.92
N ASN A 142 -1.76 -18.91 -18.15
CA ASN A 142 -2.07 -18.65 -16.75
C ASN A 142 -2.66 -17.22 -16.60
N PRO A 143 -3.88 -17.06 -16.08
CA PRO A 143 -4.52 -15.75 -15.94
C PRO A 143 -3.78 -14.77 -15.03
N HIS A 144 -2.88 -15.26 -14.15
CA HIS A 144 -1.97 -14.39 -13.37
C HIS A 144 -0.91 -13.69 -14.25
N ASN A 145 -0.57 -14.23 -15.42
CA ASN A 145 0.43 -13.64 -16.33
C ASN A 145 -0.15 -12.63 -17.32
N GLY A 146 -1.41 -12.81 -17.69
CA GLY A 146 -2.11 -12.06 -18.73
C GLY A 146 -3.44 -12.73 -19.10
N PHE A 147 -4.25 -12.05 -19.90
CA PHE A 147 -5.50 -12.59 -20.42
C PHE A 147 -5.24 -13.85 -21.25
N VAL A 148 -5.94 -14.94 -20.91
CA VAL A 148 -5.75 -16.26 -21.50
C VAL A 148 -6.75 -16.50 -22.62
N GLY A 149 -6.24 -16.58 -23.84
CA GLY A 149 -7.00 -16.92 -25.04
C GLY A 149 -7.76 -15.77 -25.67
N ASP A 150 -8.90 -16.08 -26.29
CA ASP A 150 -9.66 -15.12 -27.08
C ASP A 150 -10.75 -14.41 -26.26
N MET A 151 -10.65 -13.08 -26.20
CA MET A 151 -11.63 -12.22 -25.53
C MET A 151 -12.84 -11.91 -26.41
N PHE A 152 -12.66 -11.97 -27.74
CA PHE A 152 -13.56 -11.41 -28.75
C PHE A 152 -14.49 -12.47 -29.37
N SER A 153 -14.19 -13.76 -29.23
CA SER A 153 -15.00 -14.84 -29.80
C SER A 153 -15.16 -16.02 -28.85
N LEU A 154 -16.39 -16.52 -28.68
CA LEU A 154 -16.64 -17.76 -27.94
C LEU A 154 -16.29 -19.03 -28.72
N GLU A 155 -16.07 -18.92 -30.03
CA GLU A 155 -15.75 -20.05 -30.91
C GLU A 155 -14.30 -20.55 -30.73
N THR A 156 -13.43 -19.67 -30.22
CA THR A 156 -12.02 -19.95 -29.93
C THR A 156 -11.80 -20.11 -28.43
N PRO A 157 -10.78 -20.87 -28.00
CA PRO A 157 -10.48 -21.08 -26.59
C PRO A 157 -10.13 -19.77 -25.87
N GLY A 158 -10.70 -19.58 -24.69
CA GLY A 158 -10.40 -18.45 -23.80
C GLY A 158 -10.90 -18.72 -22.38
N LEU A 159 -10.36 -17.96 -21.44
CA LEU A 159 -10.77 -17.96 -20.04
C LEU A 159 -11.04 -16.53 -19.60
N GLY A 160 -9.98 -15.81 -19.24
CA GLY A 160 -10.05 -14.53 -18.56
C GLY A 160 -8.66 -14.09 -18.10
N VAL A 161 -8.61 -13.15 -17.17
CA VAL A 161 -7.40 -12.57 -16.56
C VAL A 161 -7.60 -12.32 -15.07
N TYR A 162 -6.56 -12.53 -14.27
CA TYR A 162 -6.61 -12.31 -12.82
C TYR A 162 -6.12 -10.92 -12.43
N HIS A 163 -6.04 -10.66 -11.13
CA HIS A 163 -5.84 -9.31 -10.61
C HIS A 163 -4.51 -8.65 -11.02
N GLU A 164 -3.43 -9.40 -11.27
CA GLU A 164 -2.10 -8.80 -11.52
C GLU A 164 -2.04 -8.01 -12.84
N PRO A 165 -2.44 -8.58 -13.99
CA PRO A 165 -2.45 -7.80 -15.23
C PRO A 165 -3.51 -6.70 -15.24
N ILE A 166 -4.63 -6.89 -14.51
CA ILE A 166 -5.65 -5.85 -14.32
C ILE A 166 -5.06 -4.66 -13.56
N GLU A 167 -4.36 -4.91 -12.45
CA GLU A 167 -3.67 -3.89 -11.67
C GLU A 167 -2.61 -3.15 -12.50
N GLU A 168 -1.81 -3.91 -13.26
CA GLU A 168 -0.78 -3.36 -14.15
C GLU A 168 -1.39 -2.37 -15.15
N LEU A 169 -2.49 -2.75 -15.81
CA LEU A 169 -3.21 -1.87 -16.73
C LEU A 169 -3.85 -0.67 -16.02
N ALA A 170 -4.52 -0.90 -14.89
CA ALA A 170 -5.17 0.15 -14.13
C ALA A 170 -4.19 1.25 -13.69
N LYS A 171 -2.96 0.88 -13.31
CA LYS A 171 -1.90 1.82 -12.90
C LYS A 171 -1.43 2.73 -14.05
N GLN A 172 -1.60 2.31 -15.31
CA GLN A 172 -1.29 3.18 -16.46
C GLN A 172 -2.26 4.36 -16.57
N TYR A 173 -3.51 4.16 -16.12
CA TYR A 173 -4.57 5.16 -16.16
C TYR A 173 -4.70 5.99 -14.87
N LEU A 174 -4.41 5.38 -13.73
CA LEU A 174 -4.48 6.01 -12.40
C LEU A 174 -3.18 5.79 -11.61
N PRO A 175 -2.06 6.40 -12.05
CA PRO A 175 -0.77 6.21 -11.39
C PRO A 175 -0.84 6.63 -9.92
N ASN A 176 -0.26 5.81 -9.04
CA ASN A 176 -0.22 5.99 -7.58
C ASN A 176 -1.58 6.05 -6.87
N ARG A 177 -2.70 5.79 -7.57
CA ARG A 177 -4.04 5.76 -6.96
C ARG A 177 -4.66 4.38 -6.95
N ILE A 178 -4.22 3.44 -7.77
CA ILE A 178 -4.71 2.06 -7.73
C ILE A 178 -4.30 1.37 -6.44
N VAL A 179 -5.25 0.68 -5.81
CA VAL A 179 -5.05 -0.11 -4.61
C VAL A 179 -5.44 -1.55 -4.91
N ASN A 180 -4.50 -2.47 -4.71
CA ASN A 180 -4.77 -3.90 -4.77
C ASN A 180 -5.15 -4.42 -3.38
N LEU A 181 -6.41 -4.84 -3.25
CA LEU A 181 -7.01 -5.39 -2.04
C LEU A 181 -7.03 -6.92 -2.04
N THR A 182 -6.34 -7.56 -2.98
CA THR A 182 -6.31 -9.01 -3.10
C THR A 182 -5.78 -9.65 -1.81
N GLY A 183 -6.51 -10.67 -1.33
CA GLY A 183 -6.19 -11.38 -0.09
C GLY A 183 -6.63 -10.67 1.20
N ARG A 184 -7.12 -9.43 1.11
CA ARG A 184 -7.67 -8.70 2.28
C ARG A 184 -9.05 -9.23 2.65
N ASP A 185 -9.48 -8.93 3.88
CA ASP A 185 -10.81 -9.29 4.35
C ASP A 185 -11.86 -8.30 3.85
N PHE A 186 -13.13 -8.72 3.86
CA PHE A 186 -14.23 -7.89 3.38
C PHE A 186 -14.32 -6.54 4.10
N THR A 187 -13.95 -6.48 5.39
CA THR A 187 -13.86 -5.23 6.16
C THR A 187 -12.99 -4.17 5.48
N GLU A 188 -11.90 -4.56 4.81
CA GLU A 188 -11.05 -3.62 4.08
C GLU A 188 -11.76 -3.11 2.81
N LEU A 189 -12.48 -3.98 2.09
CA LEU A 189 -13.32 -3.54 0.96
C LEU A 189 -14.41 -2.57 1.44
N GLN A 190 -15.01 -2.83 2.61
CA GLN A 190 -16.03 -1.96 3.19
C GLN A 190 -15.50 -0.56 3.51
N LYS A 191 -14.24 -0.41 3.93
CA LYS A 191 -13.62 0.91 4.15
C LYS A 191 -13.60 1.74 2.86
N TYR A 192 -13.17 1.15 1.74
CA TYR A 192 -13.15 1.83 0.43
C TYR A 192 -14.55 2.15 -0.08
N LEU A 193 -15.48 1.18 0.02
CA LEU A 193 -16.88 1.37 -0.35
C LEU A 193 -17.54 2.48 0.47
N SER A 194 -17.29 2.54 1.77
CA SER A 194 -17.81 3.59 2.67
C SER A 194 -17.30 4.99 2.30
N GLN A 195 -16.09 5.05 1.74
CA GLN A 195 -15.46 6.28 1.24
C GLN A 195 -15.85 6.61 -0.21
N GLY A 196 -16.73 5.83 -0.83
CA GLY A 196 -17.23 6.09 -2.18
C GLY A 196 -16.37 5.55 -3.31
N ALA A 197 -15.43 4.63 -3.03
CA ALA A 197 -14.67 3.93 -4.06
C ALA A 197 -15.25 2.52 -4.28
N PRO A 198 -15.74 2.19 -5.49
CA PRO A 198 -16.21 0.85 -5.81
C PRO A 198 -15.04 -0.13 -5.97
N VAL A 199 -15.33 -1.42 -5.94
CA VAL A 199 -14.29 -2.46 -5.95
C VAL A 199 -14.54 -3.46 -7.07
N LEU A 200 -13.62 -3.56 -8.02
CA LEU A 200 -13.58 -4.66 -9.01
C LEU A 200 -13.15 -5.94 -8.30
N VAL A 201 -13.87 -7.04 -8.49
CA VAL A 201 -13.51 -8.35 -7.95
C VAL A 201 -13.60 -9.44 -9.01
N ILE A 202 -12.74 -10.47 -8.88
CA ILE A 202 -12.90 -11.75 -9.58
C ILE A 202 -13.71 -12.69 -8.68
N THR A 203 -14.77 -13.26 -9.23
CA THR A 203 -15.71 -14.17 -8.57
C THR A 203 -16.14 -15.24 -9.58
N ASN A 204 -17.29 -15.86 -9.38
CA ASN A 204 -17.92 -16.72 -10.37
C ASN A 204 -19.34 -16.24 -10.71
N SER A 205 -19.81 -16.59 -11.90
CA SER A 205 -21.09 -16.11 -12.46
C SER A 205 -22.35 -16.61 -11.74
N THR A 206 -22.23 -17.54 -10.78
CA THR A 206 -23.34 -17.99 -9.93
C THR A 206 -23.46 -17.21 -8.62
N PHE A 207 -22.42 -16.43 -8.28
CA PHE A 207 -22.31 -15.61 -7.06
C PHE A 207 -22.54 -16.40 -5.77
N ARG A 208 -22.18 -17.69 -5.77
CA ARG A 208 -22.15 -18.59 -4.63
C ARG A 208 -20.99 -19.57 -4.77
N GLU A 209 -20.67 -20.29 -3.70
CA GLU A 209 -19.63 -21.31 -3.74
C GLU A 209 -19.96 -22.40 -4.78
N LEU A 210 -18.97 -22.75 -5.61
CA LEU A 210 -19.09 -23.81 -6.60
C LEU A 210 -18.64 -25.16 -6.04
N PRO A 211 -19.23 -26.28 -6.49
CA PRO A 211 -18.70 -27.60 -6.14
C PRO A 211 -17.36 -27.85 -6.83
N GLU A 212 -16.52 -28.73 -6.26
CA GLU A 212 -15.23 -29.13 -6.82
C GLU A 212 -15.32 -29.62 -8.28
N SER A 213 -16.44 -30.25 -8.66
CA SER A 213 -16.72 -30.71 -10.02
C SER A 213 -16.86 -29.58 -11.05
N ALA A 214 -16.99 -28.32 -10.63
CA ALA A 214 -17.00 -27.16 -11.51
C ALA A 214 -15.59 -26.71 -11.93
N PHE A 215 -14.56 -27.19 -11.23
CA PHE A 215 -13.17 -26.80 -11.47
C PHE A 215 -12.44 -27.79 -12.38
N ARG A 216 -11.41 -27.30 -13.06
CA ARG A 216 -10.52 -28.08 -13.93
C ARG A 216 -9.07 -27.70 -13.64
N GLU A 217 -8.17 -28.65 -13.77
CA GLU A 217 -6.74 -28.37 -13.73
C GLU A 217 -6.17 -28.23 -15.14
N TRP A 218 -5.43 -27.15 -15.35
CA TRP A 218 -4.63 -26.93 -16.56
C TRP A 218 -3.15 -26.98 -16.19
N ASP A 219 -2.34 -27.55 -17.08
CA ASP A 219 -0.91 -27.31 -17.04
C ASP A 219 -0.60 -25.98 -17.74
N THR A 220 0.28 -25.20 -17.15
CA THR A 220 0.76 -23.94 -17.73
C THR A 220 2.30 -23.96 -17.74
N PRO A 221 2.96 -23.04 -18.46
CA PRO A 221 4.41 -22.88 -18.35
C PRO A 221 4.90 -22.66 -16.91
N ASN A 222 4.03 -22.17 -16.01
CA ASN A 222 4.36 -21.83 -14.62
C ASN A 222 3.92 -22.91 -13.61
N GLY A 223 3.49 -24.08 -14.09
CA GLY A 223 2.95 -25.15 -13.25
C GLY A 223 1.43 -25.31 -13.42
N THR A 224 0.87 -26.26 -12.68
CA THR A 224 -0.56 -26.56 -12.74
C THR A 224 -1.38 -25.48 -12.03
N ILE A 225 -2.50 -25.08 -12.63
CA ILE A 225 -3.47 -24.15 -12.05
C ILE A 225 -4.87 -24.76 -12.08
N LYS A 226 -5.66 -24.50 -11.04
CA LYS A 226 -7.07 -24.85 -10.97
C LYS A 226 -7.91 -23.65 -11.44
N ILE A 227 -8.75 -23.87 -12.45
CA ILE A 227 -9.61 -22.86 -13.05
C ILE A 227 -11.07 -23.32 -13.02
N THR A 228 -11.98 -22.39 -13.29
CA THR A 228 -13.39 -22.68 -13.56
C THR A 228 -13.85 -21.84 -14.76
N TYR A 229 -14.66 -22.43 -15.64
CA TYR A 229 -15.28 -21.66 -16.73
C TYR A 229 -16.45 -20.78 -16.26
N TYR A 230 -16.78 -20.86 -14.96
CA TYR A 230 -17.69 -19.92 -14.31
C TYR A 230 -16.98 -18.65 -13.83
N GLU A 231 -15.65 -18.52 -14.01
CA GLU A 231 -14.92 -17.29 -13.69
C GLU A 231 -15.65 -16.07 -14.27
N HIS A 232 -15.76 -15.02 -13.46
CA HIS A 232 -16.46 -13.80 -13.81
C HIS A 232 -15.92 -12.62 -13.01
N SER A 233 -15.97 -11.43 -13.59
CA SER A 233 -15.62 -10.18 -12.91
C SER A 233 -16.80 -9.22 -12.86
N VAL A 234 -16.94 -8.56 -11.72
CA VAL A 234 -17.97 -7.55 -11.45
C VAL A 234 -17.38 -6.38 -10.66
N VAL A 235 -18.11 -5.27 -10.58
CA VAL A 235 -17.76 -4.14 -9.71
C VAL A 235 -18.74 -4.07 -8.55
N ILE A 236 -18.27 -4.32 -7.32
CA ILE A 236 -19.04 -4.08 -6.10
C ILE A 236 -19.31 -2.59 -5.97
N THR A 237 -20.58 -2.25 -5.91
CA THR A 237 -21.08 -0.88 -5.77
C THR A 237 -21.67 -0.64 -4.39
N GLY A 238 -21.78 -1.65 -3.53
CA GLY A 238 -22.34 -1.46 -2.21
C GLY A 238 -22.55 -2.72 -1.41
N TYR A 239 -23.05 -2.55 -0.20
CA TYR A 239 -23.46 -3.61 0.70
C TYR A 239 -24.47 -3.07 1.71
N ASP A 240 -25.26 -3.97 2.29
CA ASP A 240 -26.05 -3.72 3.50
C ASP A 240 -25.78 -4.85 4.50
N GLN A 241 -26.70 -5.13 5.43
CA GLN A 241 -26.54 -6.24 6.38
C GLN A 241 -26.56 -7.62 5.69
N ASP A 242 -27.37 -7.80 4.65
CA ASP A 242 -27.74 -9.11 4.10
C ASP A 242 -27.25 -9.33 2.65
N TYR A 243 -26.90 -8.26 1.93
CA TYR A 243 -26.60 -8.29 0.50
C TYR A 243 -25.32 -7.55 0.13
N ILE A 244 -24.70 -8.03 -0.96
CA ILE A 244 -23.71 -7.28 -1.75
C ILE A 244 -24.42 -6.74 -2.99
N TYR A 245 -24.17 -5.47 -3.33
CA TYR A 245 -24.64 -4.81 -4.55
C TYR A 245 -23.47 -4.63 -5.52
N PHE A 246 -23.71 -4.90 -6.81
CA PHE A 246 -22.67 -4.85 -7.84
C PHE A 246 -23.23 -4.57 -9.23
N ASN A 247 -22.38 -4.00 -10.09
CA ASN A 247 -22.63 -3.92 -11.53
C ASN A 247 -22.07 -5.18 -12.22
N ASP A 248 -22.92 -5.85 -12.97
CA ASP A 248 -22.58 -7.09 -13.69
C ASP A 248 -22.49 -6.81 -15.21
N PRO A 249 -21.28 -6.86 -15.80
CA PRO A 249 -21.07 -6.48 -17.19
C PRO A 249 -21.71 -7.47 -18.17
N LEU A 250 -21.99 -8.71 -17.74
CA LEU A 250 -22.59 -9.73 -18.60
C LEU A 250 -24.11 -9.59 -18.65
N SER A 251 -24.77 -9.47 -17.49
CA SER A 251 -26.23 -9.29 -17.46
C SER A 251 -26.67 -7.86 -17.79
N GLY A 252 -25.79 -6.87 -17.64
CA GLY A 252 -26.13 -5.46 -17.81
C GLY A 252 -27.10 -4.94 -16.75
N GLN A 253 -27.13 -5.58 -15.58
CA GLN A 253 -27.93 -5.10 -14.46
C GLN A 253 -27.08 -4.21 -13.56
N LYS A 254 -27.48 -2.95 -13.42
CA LYS A 254 -26.89 -2.00 -12.48
C LYS A 254 -27.33 -2.33 -11.05
N ASN A 255 -26.42 -2.29 -10.09
CA ASN A 255 -26.69 -2.58 -8.68
C ASN A 255 -27.48 -3.89 -8.47
N LYS A 256 -27.14 -4.93 -9.25
CA LYS A 256 -27.60 -6.30 -9.00
C LYS A 256 -27.17 -6.70 -7.59
N LYS A 257 -27.98 -7.52 -6.93
CA LYS A 257 -27.68 -7.98 -5.57
C LYS A 257 -27.64 -9.49 -5.45
N ALA A 258 -26.80 -9.97 -4.55
CA ALA A 258 -26.71 -11.38 -4.14
C ALA A 258 -26.60 -11.46 -2.60
N PRO A 259 -27.10 -12.54 -1.97
CA PRO A 259 -26.90 -12.76 -0.54
C PRO A 259 -25.42 -12.61 -0.18
N LYS A 260 -25.14 -11.89 0.90
CA LYS A 260 -23.76 -11.50 1.24
C LYS A 260 -22.88 -12.70 1.46
N ASP A 261 -23.33 -13.67 2.24
CA ASP A 261 -22.54 -14.85 2.58
C ASP A 261 -22.20 -15.68 1.33
N ASP A 262 -23.17 -15.89 0.45
CA ASP A 262 -22.96 -16.59 -0.84
C ASP A 262 -21.94 -15.85 -1.70
N PHE A 263 -22.09 -14.53 -1.86
CA PHE A 263 -21.21 -13.73 -2.70
C PHE A 263 -19.78 -13.72 -2.15
N LEU A 264 -19.62 -13.57 -0.83
CA LEU A 264 -18.31 -13.58 -0.19
C LEU A 264 -17.66 -14.97 -0.27
N ALA A 265 -18.43 -16.06 -0.11
CA ALA A 265 -17.92 -17.42 -0.29
C ALA A 265 -17.42 -17.64 -1.73
N ALA A 266 -18.15 -17.17 -2.73
CA ALA A 266 -17.73 -17.22 -4.15
C ALA A 266 -16.42 -16.44 -4.40
N TRP A 267 -16.33 -15.21 -3.87
CA TRP A 267 -15.14 -14.37 -4.02
C TRP A 267 -13.92 -14.97 -3.29
N VAL A 268 -14.11 -15.51 -2.09
CA VAL A 268 -13.05 -16.20 -1.34
C VAL A 268 -12.58 -17.44 -2.10
N GLN A 269 -13.50 -18.24 -2.63
CA GLN A 269 -13.17 -19.43 -3.43
C GLN A 269 -12.35 -19.10 -4.69
N MET A 270 -12.55 -17.90 -5.25
CA MET A 270 -11.79 -17.40 -6.41
C MET A 270 -10.51 -16.62 -6.03
N GLY A 271 -10.08 -16.69 -4.77
CA GLY A 271 -8.78 -16.18 -4.32
C GLY A 271 -8.80 -14.78 -3.71
N LYS A 272 -9.96 -14.28 -3.26
CA LYS A 272 -10.12 -12.94 -2.67
C LYS A 272 -9.55 -11.81 -3.55
N GLN A 273 -9.67 -11.93 -4.87
CA GLN A 273 -9.08 -10.97 -5.81
C GLN A 273 -9.89 -9.67 -5.86
N ALA A 274 -9.23 -8.53 -5.66
CA ALA A 274 -9.92 -7.24 -5.58
C ALA A 274 -9.02 -6.06 -5.94
N ILE A 275 -9.51 -5.16 -6.79
CA ILE A 275 -8.84 -3.92 -7.21
C ILE A 275 -9.79 -2.73 -7.00
N THR A 276 -9.28 -1.65 -6.43
CA THR A 276 -9.99 -0.36 -6.31
C THR A 276 -9.02 0.79 -6.54
N TYR A 277 -9.43 2.02 -6.22
CA TYR A 277 -8.58 3.19 -6.22
C TYR A 277 -8.75 3.98 -4.91
N GLN A 278 -7.76 4.81 -4.59
CA GLN A 278 -7.80 5.73 -3.47
C GLN A 278 -8.81 6.85 -3.74
N PRO A 279 -9.89 6.97 -2.94
CA PRO A 279 -10.82 8.11 -3.02
C PRO A 279 -10.09 9.43 -2.80
N LYS A 280 -10.62 10.52 -3.39
CA LYS A 280 -10.03 11.86 -3.26
C LYS A 280 -10.27 12.47 -1.88
#